data_AF-A0A735H4Y9-F1
#
_entry.id   AF-A0A735H4Y9-F1
#
_cell.length_a   1.000
_cell.length_b   1.000
_cell.length_c   1.000
_cell.angle_alpha   90.00
_cell.angle_beta   90.00
_cell.angle_gamma   90.00
#
_symmetry.space_group_name_H-M   'P 1'
#
loop_
_entity.id
_entity.type
_entity.pdbx_description
1 polymer ?
#
loop_
_entity_poly.entity_id
_entity_poly.type
_entity_poly.pdbx_seq_one_letter_code
_entity_poly.pdbx_strand_id
1 'polypeptide(L)'
;MRLVLEESEKKLSSDELNEFNRYFDEKIPFSFIDFYSEFNGGYPPDNGESNLFLLGGFNPIKYGDLPIENIYSDLIDVFSNLKKMVPF
;
A
#
# COMPACT_ATOMS: atom_id res chain seq x y z
N MET A 1 7.61 15.90 13.22
CA MET A 1 7.05 16.31 11.92
C MET A 1 5.89 15.36 11.65
N ARG A 2 4.69 15.86 11.35
CA ARG A 2 3.55 14.99 11.00
C ARG A 2 3.74 14.54 9.56
N LEU A 3 3.64 13.24 9.27
CA LEU A 3 3.63 12.76 7.90
C LEU A 3 2.37 13.30 7.20
N VAL A 4 2.56 13.87 6.01
CA VAL A 4 1.49 14.29 5.12
C VAL A 4 1.72 13.55 3.82
N LEU A 5 0.65 12.99 3.25
CA LEU A 5 0.66 12.39 1.92
C LEU A 5 -0.45 13.04 1.10
N GLU A 6 -0.12 13.30 -0.15
CA GLU A 6 -1.01 13.88 -1.15
C GLU A 6 -1.54 12.77 -2.06
N GLU A 7 -2.70 13.01 -2.67
CA GLU A 7 -3.32 12.09 -3.63
C GLU A 7 -3.51 10.65 -3.09
N SER A 8 -3.65 10.49 -1.77
CA SER A 8 -4.12 9.23 -1.19
C SER A 8 -5.54 8.95 -1.68
N GLU A 9 -5.79 7.70 -2.03
CA GLU A 9 -7.13 7.23 -2.35
C GLU A 9 -8.05 7.28 -1.13
N LYS A 10 -9.34 7.03 -1.39
CA LYS A 10 -10.35 6.83 -0.34
C LYS A 10 -9.83 5.89 0.74
N LYS A 11 -9.99 6.29 2.01
CA LYS A 11 -9.65 5.48 3.17
C LYS A 11 -10.35 4.13 3.14
N LEU A 12 -9.61 3.10 3.52
CA LEU A 12 -10.13 1.75 3.65
C LEU A 12 -10.94 1.63 4.93
N SER A 13 -12.05 0.90 4.84
CA SER A 13 -12.78 0.44 6.00
C SER A 13 -12.03 -0.69 6.71
N SER A 14 -12.37 -0.93 7.98
CA SER A 14 -11.82 -2.05 8.74
C SER A 14 -12.08 -3.39 8.05
N ASP A 15 -13.22 -3.55 7.39
CA ASP A 15 -13.57 -4.79 6.68
C ASP A 15 -12.71 -5.02 5.44
N GLU A 16 -12.39 -3.96 4.70
CA GLU A 16 -11.49 -4.03 3.54
C GLU A 16 -10.04 -4.36 3.95
N LEU A 17 -9.56 -3.75 5.05
CA LEU A 17 -8.24 -4.08 5.61
C LEU A 17 -8.19 -5.52 6.12
N ASN A 18 -9.25 -6.00 6.77
CA ASN A 18 -9.36 -7.38 7.24
C ASN A 18 -9.40 -8.37 6.06
N GLU A 19 -10.10 -8.02 4.98
CA GLU A 19 -10.12 -8.82 3.75
C GLU A 19 -8.72 -8.94 3.15
N PHE A 20 -8.01 -7.82 3.03
CA PHE A 20 -6.65 -7.80 2.54
C PHE A 20 -5.71 -8.65 3.43
N ASN A 21 -5.80 -8.51 4.76
CA ASN A 21 -4.95 -9.29 5.67
C ASN A 21 -5.22 -10.81 5.57
N ARG A 22 -6.48 -11.23 5.41
CA ARG A 22 -6.83 -12.66 5.22
C ARG A 22 -6.19 -13.25 3.98
N TYR A 23 -6.03 -12.46 2.92
CA TYR A 23 -5.36 -12.90 1.69
C TYR A 23 -3.89 -13.27 1.91
N PHE A 24 -3.25 -12.71 2.95
CA PHE A 24 -1.88 -13.00 3.37
C PHE A 24 -1.80 -13.86 4.65
N ASP A 25 -2.77 -14.77 4.84
CA ASP A 25 -2.88 -15.64 6.02
C ASP A 25 -2.87 -14.89 7.37
N GLU A 26 -3.38 -13.66 7.40
CA GLU A 26 -3.40 -12.79 8.58
C GLU A 26 -2.00 -12.39 9.09
N LYS A 27 -0.97 -12.47 8.23
CA LYS A 27 0.43 -12.20 8.60
C LYS A 27 0.90 -10.79 8.29
N ILE A 28 0.01 -9.89 7.87
CA ILE A 28 0.41 -8.51 7.60
C ILE A 28 0.79 -7.84 8.92
N PRO A 29 1.95 -7.15 8.99
CA PRO A 29 2.34 -6.41 10.18
C PRO A 29 1.29 -5.38 10.57
N PHE A 30 1.01 -5.26 11.86
CA PHE A 30 0.07 -4.27 12.39
C PHE A 30 0.43 -2.84 11.96
N SER A 31 1.71 -2.51 11.90
CA SER A 31 2.18 -1.20 11.43
C SER A 31 1.79 -0.89 9.98
N PHE A 32 1.68 -1.92 9.12
CA PHE A 32 1.21 -1.75 7.75
C PHE A 32 -0.30 -1.47 7.73
N ILE A 33 -1.09 -2.22 8.51
CA ILE A 33 -2.54 -2.03 8.61
C ILE A 33 -2.86 -0.63 9.17
N ASP A 34 -2.20 -0.24 10.26
CA ASP A 34 -2.34 1.09 10.85
C ASP A 34 -2.03 2.19 9.83
N PHE A 35 -0.95 2.03 9.08
CA PHE A 35 -0.57 2.99 8.05
C PHE A 35 -1.61 3.10 6.93
N TYR A 36 -2.08 1.97 6.40
CA TYR A 36 -3.11 1.94 5.35
C TYR A 36 -4.50 2.35 5.82
N SER A 37 -4.76 2.32 7.14
CA SER A 37 -5.98 2.89 7.72
C SER A 37 -5.97 4.43 7.69
N GLU A 38 -4.79 5.04 7.70
CA GLU A 38 -4.64 6.50 7.59
C GLU A 38 -4.51 6.95 6.14
N PHE A 39 -3.73 6.22 5.33
CA PHE A 39 -3.39 6.57 3.94
C PHE A 39 -3.49 5.35 3.02
N ASN A 40 -4.40 5.38 2.05
CA ASN A 40 -4.54 4.33 1.06
C ASN A 40 -3.78 4.73 -0.21
N GLY A 41 -2.47 4.55 -0.21
CA GLY A 41 -1.59 5.05 -1.26
C GLY A 41 -1.22 6.52 -1.09
N GLY A 42 -0.63 7.08 -2.14
CA GLY A 42 -0.33 8.51 -2.26
C GLY A 42 1.17 8.81 -2.24
N TYR A 43 1.49 10.09 -2.34
CA TYR A 43 2.83 10.61 -2.56
C TYR A 43 3.23 11.60 -1.47
N PRO A 44 4.50 11.67 -1.06
CA PRO A 44 4.97 12.78 -0.25
C PRO A 44 4.75 14.11 -0.99
N PRO A 45 4.47 15.22 -0.27
CA PRO A 45 4.31 16.53 -0.86
C PRO A 45 5.55 16.91 -1.66
N ASP A 46 5.35 17.47 -2.86
CA ASP A 46 6.45 18.04 -3.62
C ASP A 46 6.87 19.37 -2.99
N ASN A 47 7.87 19.32 -2.11
CA ASN A 47 8.39 20.48 -1.40
C ASN A 47 9.61 21.11 -2.12
N GLY A 48 9.94 20.68 -3.34
CA GLY A 48 11.06 21.21 -4.12
C GLY A 48 12.46 20.89 -3.56
N GLU A 49 12.56 20.25 -2.38
CA GLU A 49 13.79 19.68 -1.88
C GLU A 49 13.87 18.23 -2.34
N SER A 50 15.05 17.78 -2.80
CA SER A 50 15.20 16.39 -3.22
C SER A 50 14.80 15.49 -2.05
N ASN A 51 13.71 14.75 -2.21
CA ASN A 51 13.17 13.90 -1.17
C ASN A 51 14.30 12.97 -0.69
N LEU A 52 14.77 13.16 0.55
CA LEU A 52 16.00 12.53 1.08
C LEU A 52 15.97 10.99 1.05
N PHE A 53 14.77 10.41 0.85
CA PHE A 53 14.53 8.98 0.74
C PHE A 53 14.07 8.50 -0.64
N LEU A 54 13.93 9.39 -1.64
CA LEU A 54 13.35 9.08 -2.96
C LEU A 54 12.04 8.26 -2.87
N LEU A 55 11.26 8.44 -1.80
CA LEU A 55 9.99 7.74 -1.64
C LEU A 55 9.03 8.32 -2.68
N GLY A 56 8.91 7.62 -3.80
CA GLY A 56 8.01 7.98 -4.89
C GLY A 56 6.55 7.68 -4.58
N GLY A 57 6.15 7.70 -3.32
CA GLY A 57 4.84 7.23 -2.85
C GLY A 57 4.74 5.71 -2.75
N PHE A 58 3.50 5.22 -2.65
CA PHE A 58 3.18 3.81 -2.64
C PHE A 58 1.77 3.57 -3.18
N ASN A 59 1.52 2.34 -3.65
CA ASN A 59 0.27 1.98 -4.30
C ASN A 59 -0.87 1.80 -3.28
N PRO A 60 -2.11 2.18 -3.65
CA PRO A 60 -3.29 1.90 -2.84
C PRO A 60 -3.61 0.40 -2.84
N ILE A 61 -4.33 -0.08 -1.83
CA ILE A 61 -4.88 -1.45 -1.81
C ILE A 61 -6.12 -1.54 -2.69
N LYS A 62 -6.97 -0.50 -2.68
CA LYS A 62 -8.19 -0.39 -3.50
C LYS A 62 -8.40 1.04 -3.99
N TYR A 63 -9.32 1.21 -4.93
CA TYR A 63 -9.83 2.49 -5.46
C TYR A 63 -8.91 3.25 -6.45
N GLY A 64 -7.61 2.93 -6.52
CA GLY A 64 -6.71 3.51 -7.53
C GLY A 64 -6.64 2.72 -8.82
N ASP A 65 -5.99 3.31 -9.83
CA ASP A 65 -5.82 2.71 -11.17
C ASP A 65 -4.93 1.47 -11.17
N LEU A 66 -3.94 1.42 -10.27
CA LEU A 66 -3.02 0.29 -10.12
C LEU A 66 -2.90 -0.13 -8.64
N PRO A 67 -3.90 -0.85 -8.10
CA PRO A 67 -3.86 -1.32 -6.73
C PRO A 67 -2.85 -2.45 -6.50
N ILE A 68 -2.40 -2.58 -5.26
CA ILE A 68 -1.49 -3.64 -4.80
C ILE A 68 -1.99 -5.04 -5.14
N GLU A 69 -3.30 -5.28 -5.06
CA GLU A 69 -3.88 -6.59 -5.38
C GLU A 69 -3.60 -6.99 -6.84
N ASN A 70 -3.68 -6.02 -7.77
CA ASN A 70 -3.40 -6.24 -9.18
C ASN A 70 -1.91 -6.47 -9.41
N ILE A 71 -1.06 -5.59 -8.86
CA ILE A 71 0.41 -5.70 -8.94
C ILE A 71 0.86 -7.06 -8.41
N TYR A 72 0.32 -7.47 -7.26
CA TYR A 72 0.64 -8.75 -6.66
C TYR A 72 0.24 -9.92 -7.55
N SER A 73 -0.97 -9.91 -8.12
CA SER A 73 -1.43 -10.96 -9.04
C SER A 73 -0.49 -11.11 -10.22
N ASP A 74 -0.12 -10.01 -10.87
CA ASP A 74 0.80 -10.01 -12.02
C ASP A 74 2.20 -10.53 -11.61
N LEU A 75 2.68 -10.16 -10.42
CA LEU A 75 3.96 -10.61 -9.90
C LEU A 75 3.99 -12.11 -9.62
N ILE A 76 2.96 -12.68 -8.98
CA ILE A 76 2.97 -14.11 -8.62
C ILE A 76 2.73 -15.03 -9.81
N ASP A 77 2.11 -14.52 -10.88
CA ASP A 77 1.95 -15.26 -12.13
C ASP A 77 3.31 -15.55 -12.79
N VAL A 78 4.25 -14.61 -12.68
CA VAL A 78 5.63 -14.77 -13.19
C VAL A 78 6.55 -15.39 -12.14
N PHE A 79 6.41 -14.97 -10.87
CA PHE A 79 7.28 -15.34 -9.76
C PHE A 79 6.48 -16.01 -8.64
N SER A 80 6.07 -17.25 -8.87
CA SER A 80 5.25 -18.02 -7.92
C SER A 80 5.84 -18.16 -6.51
N ASN A 81 7.15 -17.97 -6.33
CA ASN A 81 7.82 -17.95 -5.03
C ASN A 81 7.49 -16.71 -4.19
N LEU A 82 6.91 -15.67 -4.79
CA LEU A 82 6.44 -14.47 -4.10
C LEU A 82 5.03 -14.65 -3.49
N LYS A 83 4.39 -15.80 -3.68
CA LYS A 83 3.09 -16.09 -3.06
C LYS A 83 3.18 -15.87 -1.55
N LYS A 84 2.19 -15.14 -1.02
CA LYS A 84 2.03 -14.74 0.38
C LYS A 84 3.04 -13.69 0.86
N MET A 85 3.73 -13.02 -0.05
CA MET A 85 4.57 -11.85 0.24
C MET A 85 3.85 -10.59 -0.22
N VAL A 86 3.65 -9.62 0.68
CA VAL A 86 3.05 -8.33 0.33
C VAL A 86 4.03 -7.55 -0.55
N PRO A 87 3.66 -7.08 -1.74
CA PRO A 87 4.53 -6.22 -2.54
C PRO A 87 4.58 -4.83 -1.91
N PHE A 88 5.77 -4.25 -1.86
CA PHE A 88 6.06 -2.94 -1.28
C PHE A 88 6.56 -1.97 -2.34
#